data_AF-A0A9D1Q670-F1
#
_entry.id   AF-A0A9D1Q670-F1
#
_cell.length_a   1.000
_cell.length_b   1.000
_cell.length_c   1.000
_cell.angle_alpha   90.00
_cell.angle_beta   90.00
_cell.angle_gamma   90.00
#
_symmetry.space_group_name_H-M   'P 1'
#
loop_
_entity.id
_entity.type
_entity.pdbx_description
1 polymer ?
#
loop_
_entity_poly.entity_id
_entity_poly.type
_entity_poly.pdbx_seq_one_letter_code
_entity_poly.pdbx_strand_id
1 'polypeptide(L)'
;MSSFISLATKRRTIYHLGNNLPQSKEDINNIVIEASKQAPTAFNSQSSRVVTLFGAEHHKVWDMVLDALKPLLAADVFAGTEAKVNSFKAGMGTILYFEDEQVVEDLQAQFPLYAANFPKWSEQAHGITAYGVWLALAEANIGVSLQHYNELIEAAVKAAWNLPAKWTLKGQMPFGSIETP
;
A
#
# COMPACT_ATOMS: atom_id res chain seq x y z
N MET A 1 21.54 10.82 -13.85
CA MET A 1 21.16 10.69 -12.42
C MET A 1 20.00 11.64 -12.17
N SER A 2 18.89 11.14 -11.64
CA SER A 2 17.81 11.98 -11.14
C SER A 2 18.25 12.59 -9.80
N SER A 3 18.04 13.88 -9.57
CA SER A 3 18.19 14.46 -8.23
C SER A 3 16.93 14.16 -7.42
N PHE A 4 17.05 14.09 -6.10
CA PHE A 4 15.91 13.78 -5.22
C PHE A 4 14.68 14.67 -5.48
N ILE A 5 14.88 15.99 -5.62
CA ILE A 5 13.78 16.93 -5.88
C ILE A 5 13.12 16.68 -7.24
N SER A 6 13.91 16.33 -8.27
CA SER A 6 13.36 16.00 -9.58
C SER A 6 12.52 14.70 -9.55
N LEU A 7 12.95 13.69 -8.79
CA LEU A 7 12.19 12.47 -8.59
C LEU A 7 10.90 12.71 -7.80
N ALA A 8 10.99 13.47 -6.70
CA ALA A 8 9.83 13.84 -5.89
C ALA A 8 8.79 14.64 -6.68
N THR A 9 9.24 15.45 -7.64
CA THR A 9 8.37 16.18 -8.58
C THR A 9 7.74 15.26 -9.63
N LYS A 10 8.52 14.31 -10.18
CA LYS A 10 8.01 13.29 -11.13
C LYS A 10 6.92 12.43 -10.50
N ARG A 11 7.08 12.08 -9.22
CA ARG A 11 6.13 11.25 -8.46
C ARG A 11 4.78 11.98 -8.32
N ARG A 12 3.74 11.44 -8.97
CA ARG A 12 2.36 11.94 -8.93
C ARG A 12 1.38 10.80 -8.62
N THR A 13 0.18 11.18 -8.24
CA THR A 13 -0.97 10.26 -8.16
C THR A 13 -1.46 9.98 -9.56
N ILE A 14 -1.38 8.72 -9.96
CA ILE A 14 -1.86 8.22 -11.25
C ILE A 14 -3.07 7.34 -10.98
N TYR A 15 -4.24 7.79 -11.42
CA TYR A 15 -5.49 7.02 -11.27
C TYR A 15 -5.79 6.15 -12.49
N HIS A 16 -5.36 6.59 -13.67
CA HIS A 16 -5.57 5.86 -14.92
C HIS A 16 -4.40 4.90 -15.14
N LEU A 17 -4.51 3.74 -14.48
CA LEU A 17 -3.52 2.68 -14.50
C LEU A 17 -3.88 1.64 -15.57
N GLY A 18 -2.86 1.15 -16.26
CA GLY A 18 -2.95 -0.04 -17.09
C GLY A 18 -2.08 -1.18 -16.54
N ASN A 19 -2.07 -2.31 -17.24
CA ASN A 19 -1.33 -3.51 -16.86
C ASN A 19 -0.13 -3.81 -17.77
N ASN A 20 0.25 -2.87 -18.64
CA ASN A 20 1.30 -3.07 -19.64
C ASN A 20 2.62 -2.43 -19.18
N LEU A 21 3.32 -3.13 -18.27
CA LEU A 21 4.66 -2.73 -17.82
C LEU A 21 5.74 -3.60 -18.48
N PRO A 22 6.87 -3.00 -18.92
CA PRO A 22 8.00 -3.77 -19.44
C PRO A 22 8.77 -4.53 -18.34
N GLN A 23 8.63 -4.14 -17.08
CA GLN A 23 9.26 -4.82 -15.94
C GLN A 23 8.56 -6.13 -15.59
N SER A 24 9.34 -7.13 -15.17
CA SER A 24 8.76 -8.36 -14.65
C SER A 24 8.12 -8.15 -13.27
N LYS A 25 7.24 -9.06 -12.86
CA LYS A 25 6.67 -9.05 -11.50
C LYS A 25 7.75 -9.15 -10.41
N GLU A 26 8.80 -9.91 -10.69
CA GLU A 26 9.93 -10.08 -9.78
C GLU A 26 10.73 -8.78 -9.62
N ASP A 27 11.03 -8.09 -10.72
CA ASP A 27 11.73 -6.81 -10.68
C ASP A 27 10.95 -5.76 -9.90
N ILE A 28 9.63 -5.66 -10.15
CA ILE A 28 8.75 -4.74 -9.41
C ILE A 28 8.74 -5.10 -7.92
N ASN A 29 8.61 -6.37 -7.57
CA ASN A 29 8.61 -6.79 -6.18
C ASN A 29 9.95 -6.50 -5.49
N ASN A 30 11.07 -6.67 -6.20
CA ASN A 30 12.40 -6.33 -5.69
C ASN A 30 12.55 -4.82 -5.44
N ILE A 31 12.00 -3.97 -6.32
CA ILE A 31 11.93 -2.51 -6.08
C ILE A 31 11.19 -2.21 -4.79
N VAL A 32 10.02 -2.84 -4.58
CA VAL A 32 9.20 -2.63 -3.37
C VAL A 32 9.94 -3.09 -2.11
N ILE A 33 10.59 -4.26 -2.14
CA ILE A 33 11.37 -4.81 -1.03
C ILE A 33 12.52 -3.87 -0.67
N GLU A 34 13.35 -3.49 -1.65
CA GLU A 34 14.52 -2.66 -1.38
C GLU A 34 14.14 -1.26 -0.91
N ALA A 35 13.14 -0.62 -1.54
CA ALA A 35 12.65 0.68 -1.08
C ALA A 35 12.11 0.63 0.36
N SER A 36 11.40 -0.45 0.71
CA SER A 36 10.89 -0.64 2.08
C SER A 36 12.01 -0.83 3.11
N LYS A 37 13.08 -1.57 2.76
CA LYS A 37 14.25 -1.77 3.64
C LYS A 37 15.04 -0.49 3.91
N GLN A 38 15.04 0.46 2.96
CA GLN A 38 15.74 1.73 3.13
C GLN A 38 14.90 2.78 3.89
N ALA A 39 13.62 2.50 4.16
CA ALA A 39 12.76 3.40 4.93
C ALA A 39 13.16 3.36 6.42
N PRO A 40 13.64 4.48 7.01
CA PRO A 40 14.00 4.50 8.42
C PRO A 40 12.76 4.36 9.31
N THR A 41 12.96 3.71 10.46
CA THR A 41 11.94 3.54 11.49
C THR A 41 12.51 3.92 12.86
N ALA A 42 11.65 4.38 13.77
CA ALA A 42 12.09 4.74 15.11
C ALA A 42 12.74 3.53 15.80
N PHE A 43 13.92 3.73 16.39
CA PHE A 43 14.70 2.65 17.03
C PHE A 43 15.06 1.49 16.09
N ASN A 44 15.00 1.71 14.76
CA ASN A 44 15.12 0.65 13.77
C ASN A 44 14.13 -0.51 14.02
N SER A 45 12.95 -0.19 14.54
CA SER A 45 11.90 -1.15 14.93
C SER A 45 11.46 -2.03 13.77
N GLN A 46 11.50 -1.48 12.55
CA GLN A 46 11.06 -2.15 11.33
C GLN A 46 9.67 -2.77 11.51
N SER A 47 8.71 -2.01 12.04
CA SER A 47 7.32 -2.46 12.24
C SER A 47 6.52 -2.54 10.94
N SER A 48 6.96 -1.87 9.87
CA SER A 48 6.34 -1.94 8.55
C SER A 48 6.32 -3.38 8.00
N ARG A 49 5.19 -3.75 7.38
CA ARG A 49 5.01 -5.01 6.66
C ARG A 49 4.33 -4.72 5.33
N VAL A 50 4.81 -5.36 4.28
CA VAL A 50 4.35 -5.09 2.91
C VAL A 50 3.99 -6.39 2.22
N VAL A 51 2.81 -6.42 1.59
CA VAL A 51 2.36 -7.55 0.77
C VAL A 51 2.10 -7.04 -0.65
N THR A 52 2.81 -7.60 -1.63
CA THR A 52 2.62 -7.25 -3.05
C THR A 52 1.74 -8.30 -3.72
N LEU A 53 0.61 -7.87 -4.26
CA LEU A 53 -0.35 -8.73 -4.97
C LEU A 53 -0.28 -8.46 -6.48
N PHE A 54 -0.31 -9.53 -7.28
CA PHE A 54 -0.32 -9.47 -8.74
C PHE A 54 -1.43 -10.35 -9.32
N GLY A 55 -1.87 -10.08 -10.55
CA GLY A 55 -2.80 -10.94 -11.28
C GLY A 55 -4.09 -11.21 -10.50
N ALA A 56 -4.46 -12.47 -10.34
CA ALA A 56 -5.70 -12.86 -9.66
C ALA A 56 -5.79 -12.34 -8.21
N GLU A 57 -4.68 -12.30 -7.46
CA GLU A 57 -4.68 -11.81 -6.08
C GLU A 57 -4.88 -10.29 -6.01
N HIS A 58 -4.34 -9.55 -6.99
CA HIS A 58 -4.62 -8.13 -7.15
C HIS A 58 -6.10 -7.88 -7.46
N HIS A 59 -6.70 -8.67 -8.36
CA HIS A 59 -8.12 -8.55 -8.64
C HIS A 59 -8.98 -8.85 -7.41
N LYS A 60 -8.61 -9.89 -6.65
CA LYS A 60 -9.30 -10.35 -5.45
C LYS A 60 -9.42 -9.25 -4.38
N VAL A 61 -8.39 -8.44 -4.15
CA VAL A 61 -8.48 -7.37 -3.15
C VAL A 61 -9.46 -6.26 -3.55
N TRP A 62 -9.53 -5.91 -4.83
CA TRP A 62 -10.50 -4.91 -5.31
C TRP A 62 -11.94 -5.46 -5.34
N ASP A 63 -12.10 -6.76 -5.58
CA ASP A 63 -13.41 -7.42 -5.45
C ASP A 63 -13.90 -7.39 -3.99
N MET A 64 -13.01 -7.62 -3.01
CA MET A 64 -13.36 -7.45 -1.59
C MET A 64 -13.83 -6.03 -1.26
N VAL A 65 -13.20 -5.00 -1.87
CA VAL A 65 -13.62 -3.60 -1.69
C VAL A 65 -15.02 -3.38 -2.26
N LEU A 66 -15.30 -3.87 -3.46
CA LEU A 66 -16.63 -3.76 -4.09
C LEU A 66 -17.70 -4.46 -3.25
N ASP A 67 -17.43 -5.68 -2.81
CA ASP A 67 -18.36 -6.47 -1.99
C ASP A 67 -18.66 -5.79 -0.66
N ALA A 68 -17.65 -5.19 -0.01
CA ALA A 68 -17.83 -4.47 1.24
C ALA A 68 -18.60 -3.15 1.07
N LEU A 69 -18.44 -2.45 -0.05
CA LEU A 69 -19.10 -1.17 -0.32
C LEU A 69 -20.54 -1.32 -0.83
N LYS A 70 -20.84 -2.38 -1.57
CA LYS A 70 -22.16 -2.62 -2.18
C LYS A 70 -23.34 -2.53 -1.21
N PRO A 71 -23.32 -3.12 0.00
CA PRO A 71 -24.44 -3.00 0.94
C PRO A 71 -24.51 -1.65 1.64
N LEU A 72 -23.46 -0.81 1.56
CA LEU A 72 -23.36 0.47 2.26
C LEU A 72 -23.83 1.65 1.40
N LEU A 73 -24.01 1.46 0.10
CA LEU A 73 -24.28 2.51 -0.86
C LEU A 73 -25.61 2.28 -1.59
N ALA A 74 -26.31 3.37 -1.89
CA ALA A 74 -27.43 3.33 -2.81
C ALA A 74 -26.95 2.98 -4.23
N ALA A 75 -27.82 2.34 -5.03
CA ALA A 75 -27.44 1.79 -6.33
C ALA A 75 -26.94 2.84 -7.33
N ASP A 76 -27.50 4.05 -7.29
CA ASP A 76 -27.10 5.20 -8.10
C ASP A 76 -25.70 5.72 -7.74
N VAL A 77 -25.32 5.64 -6.47
CA VAL A 77 -23.97 5.99 -5.99
C VAL A 77 -22.97 4.87 -6.28
N PHE A 78 -23.40 3.60 -6.13
CA PHE A 78 -22.52 2.44 -6.28
C PHE A 78 -21.88 2.37 -7.67
N ALA A 79 -22.59 2.73 -8.75
CA ALA A 79 -22.05 2.69 -10.11
C ALA A 79 -20.77 3.55 -10.27
N GLY A 80 -20.73 4.74 -9.64
CA GLY A 80 -19.55 5.61 -9.66
C GLY A 80 -18.39 5.04 -8.84
N THR A 81 -18.69 4.47 -7.67
CA THR A 81 -17.71 3.79 -6.82
C THR A 81 -17.13 2.56 -7.51
N GLU A 82 -17.97 1.77 -8.17
CA GLU A 82 -17.56 0.59 -8.92
C GLU A 82 -16.62 0.96 -10.06
N ALA A 83 -16.95 2.00 -10.85
CA ALA A 83 -16.07 2.52 -11.89
C ALA A 83 -14.71 2.96 -11.33
N LYS A 84 -14.69 3.63 -10.17
CA LYS A 84 -13.45 4.07 -9.52
C LYS A 84 -12.60 2.89 -9.05
N VAL A 85 -13.20 1.91 -8.38
CA VAL A 85 -12.49 0.72 -7.90
C VAL A 85 -11.98 -0.12 -9.08
N ASN A 86 -12.76 -0.23 -10.15
CA ASN A 86 -12.34 -0.89 -11.39
C ASN A 86 -11.15 -0.18 -12.04
N SER A 87 -11.00 1.15 -11.89
CA SER A 87 -9.80 1.86 -12.36
C SER A 87 -8.54 1.46 -11.59
N PHE A 88 -8.66 1.07 -10.31
CA PHE A 88 -7.55 0.50 -9.55
C PHE A 88 -7.27 -0.95 -9.97
N LYS A 89 -8.33 -1.73 -10.18
CA LYS A 89 -8.27 -3.13 -10.63
C LYS A 89 -7.63 -3.28 -12.01
N ALA A 90 -7.72 -2.26 -12.87
CA ALA A 90 -7.07 -2.21 -14.18
C ALA A 90 -5.53 -2.18 -14.14
N GLY A 91 -4.94 -1.80 -12.99
CA GLY A 91 -3.49 -1.83 -12.78
C GLY A 91 -2.89 -3.23 -12.82
N MET A 92 -1.56 -3.31 -12.79
CA MET A 92 -0.81 -4.58 -12.79
C MET A 92 -0.84 -5.30 -11.43
N GLY A 93 -0.89 -4.54 -10.34
CA GLY A 93 -0.84 -5.09 -8.99
C GLY A 93 -1.24 -4.08 -7.91
N THR A 94 -1.23 -4.55 -6.65
CA THR A 94 -1.51 -3.72 -5.47
C THR A 94 -0.53 -4.05 -4.36
N ILE A 95 -0.02 -3.01 -3.71
CA ILE A 95 0.82 -3.12 -2.51
C ILE A 95 -0.05 -2.83 -1.30
N LEU A 96 -0.12 -3.77 -0.35
CA LEU A 96 -0.80 -3.59 0.93
C LEU A 96 0.23 -3.24 2.00
N TYR A 97 0.02 -2.15 2.72
CA TYR A 97 0.88 -1.70 3.81
C TYR A 97 0.24 -2.05 5.14
N PHE A 98 1.01 -2.64 6.04
CA PHE A 98 0.60 -2.91 7.40
C PHE A 98 1.68 -2.44 8.39
N GLU A 99 1.28 -2.28 9.64
CA GLU A 99 2.21 -2.16 10.77
C GLU A 99 2.00 -3.35 11.72
N ASP A 100 3.10 -3.94 12.18
CA ASP A 100 3.10 -5.03 13.14
C ASP A 100 2.94 -4.50 14.57
N GLU A 101 1.72 -4.52 15.09
CA GLU A 101 1.38 -4.02 16.42
C GLU A 101 2.12 -4.80 17.52
N GLN A 102 2.55 -6.04 17.26
CA GLN A 102 3.33 -6.78 18.25
C GLN A 102 4.69 -6.09 18.49
N VAL A 103 5.36 -5.64 17.44
CA VAL A 103 6.63 -4.90 17.54
C VAL A 103 6.42 -3.58 18.30
N VAL A 104 5.29 -2.91 18.05
CA VAL A 104 4.94 -1.67 18.74
C VAL A 104 4.71 -1.92 20.23
N GLU A 105 3.89 -2.92 20.58
CA GLU A 105 3.59 -3.32 21.96
C GLU A 105 4.86 -3.73 22.73
N ASP A 106 5.75 -4.49 22.08
CA ASP A 106 7.02 -4.93 22.68
C ASP A 106 7.91 -3.73 23.02
N LEU A 107 7.98 -2.72 22.13
CA LEU A 107 8.72 -1.49 22.39
C LEU A 107 8.09 -0.64 23.49
N GLN A 108 6.75 -0.59 23.57
CA GLN A 108 6.04 0.07 24.67
C GLN A 108 6.39 -0.58 26.01
N ALA A 109 6.44 -1.92 26.07
CA ALA A 109 6.81 -2.66 27.26
C ALA A 109 8.30 -2.49 27.63
N GLN A 110 9.19 -2.49 26.63
CA GLN A 110 10.63 -2.33 26.82
C GLN A 110 11.01 -0.92 27.25
N PHE A 111 10.30 0.10 26.75
CA PHE A 111 10.59 1.52 27.05
C PHE A 111 9.34 2.27 27.54
N PRO A 112 8.87 2.02 28.78
CA PRO A 112 7.61 2.57 29.30
C PRO A 112 7.53 4.11 29.26
N LEU A 113 8.67 4.80 29.44
CA LEU A 113 8.75 6.25 29.39
C LEU A 113 8.32 6.83 28.02
N TYR A 114 8.52 6.07 26.95
CA TYR A 114 8.18 6.46 25.58
C TYR A 114 6.97 5.70 25.02
N ALA A 115 6.27 4.90 25.84
CA ALA A 115 5.19 4.02 25.39
C ALA A 115 4.13 4.73 24.53
N ALA A 116 3.73 5.96 24.92
CA ALA A 116 2.75 6.74 24.17
C ALA A 116 3.23 7.24 22.80
N ASN A 117 4.52 7.10 22.48
CA ASN A 117 5.11 7.55 21.22
C ASN A 117 5.24 6.44 20.18
N PHE A 118 5.44 5.19 20.57
CA PHE A 118 5.65 4.09 19.61
C PHE A 118 4.51 3.92 18.60
N PRO A 119 3.21 4.01 18.97
CA PRO A 119 2.14 3.98 17.98
C PRO A 119 2.23 5.13 16.96
N LYS A 120 2.61 6.34 17.41
CA LYS A 120 2.76 7.51 16.53
C LYS A 120 3.96 7.35 15.59
N TRP A 121 5.05 6.81 16.10
CA TRP A 121 6.25 6.54 15.31
C TRP A 121 6.03 5.41 14.29
N SER A 122 5.18 4.43 14.61
CA SER A 122 4.73 3.41 13.66
C SER A 122 3.90 4.01 12.52
N GLU A 123 2.96 4.92 12.80
CA GLU A 123 2.23 5.63 11.73
C GLU A 123 3.16 6.48 10.84
N GLN A 124 4.18 7.09 11.42
CA GLN A 124 5.20 7.82 10.65
C GLN A 124 6.04 6.87 9.78
N ALA A 125 6.44 5.71 10.32
CA ALA A 125 7.17 4.67 9.59
C ALA A 125 6.37 4.16 8.38
N HIS A 126 5.07 3.92 8.54
CA HIS A 126 4.17 3.60 7.44
C HIS A 126 4.24 4.67 6.33
N GLY A 127 4.07 5.95 6.68
CA GLY A 127 4.13 7.05 5.70
C GLY A 127 5.47 7.14 4.97
N ILE A 128 6.58 6.97 5.69
CA ILE A 128 7.94 6.96 5.11
C ILE A 128 8.11 5.77 4.15
N THR A 129 7.66 4.57 4.56
CA THR A 129 7.73 3.35 3.76
C THR A 129 6.94 3.51 2.46
N ALA A 130 5.67 3.91 2.54
CA ALA A 130 4.82 4.12 1.38
C ALA A 130 5.38 5.20 0.44
N TYR A 131 5.94 6.30 0.98
CA TYR A 131 6.55 7.35 0.17
C TYR A 131 7.84 6.89 -0.53
N GLY A 132 8.70 6.14 0.17
CA GLY A 132 9.91 5.56 -0.41
C GLY A 132 9.60 4.61 -1.57
N VAL A 133 8.63 3.72 -1.38
CA VAL A 133 8.15 2.81 -2.45
C VAL A 133 7.56 3.60 -3.62
N TRP A 134 6.76 4.63 -3.36
CA TRP A 134 6.17 5.47 -4.42
C TRP A 134 7.26 6.18 -5.24
N LEU A 135 8.28 6.74 -4.61
CA LEU A 135 9.41 7.35 -5.31
C LEU A 135 10.14 6.34 -6.19
N ALA A 136 10.43 5.15 -5.67
CA ALA A 136 11.14 4.10 -6.41
C ALA A 136 10.34 3.60 -7.63
N LEU A 137 9.03 3.40 -7.47
CA LEU A 137 8.14 3.04 -8.58
C LEU A 137 8.04 4.18 -9.61
N ALA A 138 7.96 5.44 -9.17
CA ALA A 138 7.95 6.59 -10.07
C ALA A 138 9.27 6.72 -10.85
N GLU A 139 10.41 6.38 -10.24
CA GLU A 139 11.70 6.31 -10.93
C GLU A 139 11.65 5.31 -12.08
N ALA A 140 11.09 4.13 -11.82
CA ALA A 140 10.83 3.07 -12.80
C ALA A 140 9.67 3.36 -13.78
N ASN A 141 9.10 4.56 -13.75
CA ASN A 141 7.97 4.97 -14.60
C ASN A 141 6.70 4.14 -14.40
N ILE A 142 6.47 3.68 -13.17
CA ILE A 142 5.28 2.95 -12.74
C ILE A 142 4.36 3.96 -12.04
N GLY A 143 3.13 4.05 -12.53
CA GLY A 143 2.09 4.88 -11.93
C GLY A 143 1.50 4.21 -10.71
N VAL A 144 1.20 4.99 -9.68
CA VAL A 144 0.51 4.51 -8.48
C VAL A 144 -0.46 5.55 -7.93
N SER A 145 -1.39 5.10 -7.08
CA SER A 145 -2.14 5.94 -6.16
C SER A 145 -2.19 5.29 -4.78
N LEU A 146 -2.59 6.00 -3.72
CA LEU A 146 -2.68 5.44 -2.36
C LEU A 146 -4.12 5.55 -1.84
N GLN A 147 -4.71 4.41 -1.52
CA GLN A 147 -6.10 4.24 -1.09
C GLN A 147 -6.17 3.76 0.36
N HIS A 148 -7.33 3.98 0.99
CA HIS A 148 -7.59 3.66 2.39
C HIS A 148 -9.02 3.09 2.53
N TYR A 149 -9.17 1.80 2.21
CA TYR A 149 -10.38 1.00 2.48
C TYR A 149 -10.21 0.11 3.72
N ASN A 150 -9.22 0.44 4.56
CA ASN A 150 -8.65 -0.41 5.61
C ASN A 150 -9.72 -1.09 6.47
N GLU A 151 -10.61 -0.28 7.05
CA GLU A 151 -11.63 -0.69 8.02
C GLU A 151 -12.69 -1.61 7.40
N LEU A 152 -12.88 -1.51 6.08
CA LEU A 152 -13.86 -2.32 5.35
C LEU A 152 -13.33 -3.71 5.00
N ILE A 153 -12.03 -3.81 4.67
CA ILE A 153 -11.47 -5.02 4.06
C ILE A 153 -10.45 -5.76 4.93
N GLU A 154 -9.93 -5.16 6.02
CA GLU A 154 -8.81 -5.73 6.78
C GLU A 154 -9.05 -7.18 7.20
N ALA A 155 -10.22 -7.49 7.76
CA ALA A 155 -10.53 -8.84 8.21
C ALA A 155 -10.53 -9.85 7.05
N ALA A 156 -11.14 -9.47 5.91
CA ALA A 156 -11.18 -10.30 4.71
C ALA A 156 -9.78 -10.49 4.10
N VAL A 157 -8.98 -9.42 4.07
CA VAL A 157 -7.59 -9.43 3.61
C VAL A 157 -6.75 -10.36 4.47
N LYS A 158 -6.77 -10.20 5.80
CA LYS A 158 -6.02 -11.06 6.73
C LYS A 158 -6.38 -12.54 6.56
N ALA A 159 -7.66 -12.85 6.48
CA ALA A 159 -8.14 -14.21 6.30
C ALA A 159 -7.71 -14.81 4.95
N ALA A 160 -7.80 -14.03 3.87
CA ALA A 160 -7.53 -14.51 2.51
C ALA A 160 -6.06 -14.92 2.27
N TRP A 161 -5.12 -14.27 2.96
CA TRP A 161 -3.69 -14.54 2.82
C TRP A 161 -3.03 -15.05 4.12
N ASN A 162 -3.84 -15.48 5.10
CA ASN A 162 -3.38 -15.99 6.39
C ASN A 162 -2.35 -15.06 7.06
N LEU A 163 -2.63 -13.75 7.05
CA LEU A 163 -1.72 -12.75 7.61
C LEU A 163 -1.84 -12.71 9.14
N PRO A 164 -0.74 -12.37 9.86
CA PRO A 164 -0.77 -12.28 11.32
C PRO A 164 -1.86 -11.34 11.83
N ALA A 165 -2.54 -11.74 12.91
CA ALA A 165 -3.64 -10.96 13.50
C ALA A 165 -3.20 -9.55 13.93
N LYS A 166 -1.95 -9.43 14.40
CA LYS A 166 -1.31 -8.19 14.87
C LYS A 166 -0.85 -7.25 13.75
N TRP A 167 -1.00 -7.60 12.48
CA TRP A 167 -0.67 -6.68 11.39
C TRP A 167 -1.85 -5.76 11.08
N THR A 168 -1.82 -4.49 11.45
CA THR A 168 -2.91 -3.56 11.15
C THR A 168 -2.76 -3.01 9.73
N LEU A 169 -3.79 -3.09 8.90
CA LEU A 169 -3.78 -2.59 7.51
C LEU A 169 -3.82 -1.06 7.53
N LYS A 170 -2.85 -0.43 6.88
CA LYS A 170 -2.69 1.04 6.84
C LYS A 170 -3.02 1.66 5.49
N GLY A 171 -2.86 0.94 4.38
CA GLY A 171 -3.21 1.44 3.05
C GLY A 171 -3.07 0.43 1.92
N GLN A 172 -3.64 0.75 0.76
CA GLN A 172 -3.58 -0.04 -0.47
C GLN A 172 -3.07 0.84 -1.62
N MET A 173 -1.98 0.45 -2.26
CA MET A 173 -1.39 1.18 -3.37
C MET A 173 -1.49 0.36 -4.66
N PRO A 174 -2.55 0.55 -5.47
CA PRO A 174 -2.58 -0.01 -6.82
C PRO A 174 -1.47 0.64 -7.66
N PHE A 175 -0.84 -0.18 -8.50
CA PHE A 175 0.23 0.25 -9.39
C PHE A 175 0.07 -0.35 -10.79
N GLY A 176 0.63 0.33 -11.80
CA GLY A 176 0.51 -0.08 -13.20
C GLY A 176 1.22 0.85 -14.18
N SER A 177 1.01 0.64 -15.47
CA SER A 177 1.43 1.56 -16.51
C SER A 177 0.67 2.89 -16.41
N ILE A 178 1.33 3.99 -16.79
CA ILE A 178 0.73 5.32 -16.80
C ILE A 178 0.02 5.51 -18.14
N GLU A 179 -1.29 5.33 -18.17
CA GLU A 179 -2.09 5.52 -19.41
C GLU A 179 -2.42 6.99 -19.64
N THR A 180 -2.55 7.77 -18.56
CA THR A 180 -2.67 9.24 -18.63
C THR A 180 -2.03 9.85 -17.37
N PRO A 181 -1.13 10.84 -17.50
CA PRO A 181 -0.46 11.49 -16.37
C PRO A 181 -1.39 12.25 -15.43
#